data_AF-A0A401R4V1-F1
#
_entry.id   AF-A0A401R4V1-F1
#
_cell.length_a   1.000
_cell.length_b   1.000
_cell.length_c   1.000
_cell.angle_alpha   90.00
_cell.angle_beta   90.00
_cell.angle_gamma   90.00
#
_symmetry.space_group_name_H-M   'P 1'
#
loop_
_entity.id
_entity.type
_entity.pdbx_description
1 polymer ?
#
loop_
_entity_poly.entity_id
_entity_poly.type
_entity_poly.pdbx_seq_one_letter_code
_entity_poly.pdbx_strand_id
1 'polypeptide(L)'
;MTNEFPAYGERRVPLPAPRQMPQDAPPAAGAPAGADGTGAATATATLAPVTPSEKDADAGGAPGGRRHAKGRAAPTAAATGRPTGEGAPAKSRDAFFDNAKYLAIVLVAMGHAWEPLRDGSRSAAALYITVYAFHMPAFIIISGYFSRSFDMRKDRLQRLITGVAVPYVLFEVAYTFFKRWADDDPGYPITLLQPWYLTWFLIALFIWRLTAPLWKIVRWPLPLALTIAVLAAVSPEIGDDLNLQRVLQFLPFFVVGLTLRPEHFQRVRRRSVRMAALPVVAGALVFAYWAAPRMNAAWFYHRDSAQELGAPWWSGVVMTLAMFGCSLVLVACFFAWVPGRRMWFTALGAGTLYGYLLHGFLAKGSRFWHWYDNDWLHTPWGQVLLTLIAGTIVTLLCTPPVQRIFRFAMEPKMNWAFKPDAVGMARQRR
;
A
#
# COMPACT_ATOMS: atom_id res chain seq x y z
N MET A 1 -4.94 19.58 -35.62
CA MET A 1 -3.51 19.59 -35.97
C MET A 1 -2.76 19.00 -34.79
N THR A 2 -1.77 18.18 -35.09
CA THR A 2 -1.25 17.05 -34.29
C THR A 2 -0.41 17.45 -33.08
N ASN A 3 -0.70 16.82 -31.92
CA ASN A 3 0.16 16.81 -30.74
C ASN A 3 1.30 15.81 -30.96
N GLU A 4 2.53 16.30 -31.17
CA GLU A 4 3.75 15.52 -31.04
C GLU A 4 4.65 16.19 -29.99
N PHE A 5 4.84 15.51 -28.86
CA PHE A 5 6.03 15.71 -28.01
C PHE A 5 6.97 14.52 -28.28
N PRO A 6 8.26 14.76 -28.54
CA PRO A 6 9.17 13.72 -28.99
C PRO A 6 9.52 12.75 -27.86
N ALA A 7 9.29 11.46 -28.11
CA ALA A 7 9.83 10.36 -27.33
C ALA A 7 11.34 10.25 -27.61
N TYR A 8 12.16 10.26 -26.56
CA TYR A 8 13.57 9.91 -26.68
C TYR A 8 13.70 8.39 -26.84
N GLY A 9 14.06 7.94 -28.05
CA GLY A 9 14.31 6.53 -28.36
C GLY A 9 14.07 6.16 -29.81
N GLU A 10 14.74 6.80 -30.77
CA GLU A 10 14.82 6.27 -32.14
C GLU A 10 15.61 4.95 -32.15
N ARG A 11 14.87 3.84 -32.08
CA ARG A 11 15.09 2.62 -32.86
C ARG A 11 13.83 1.76 -32.76
N ARG A 12 12.86 2.01 -33.65
CA ARG A 12 11.70 1.14 -33.84
C ARG A 12 12.14 -0.14 -34.56
N VAL A 13 11.94 -1.29 -33.92
CA VAL A 13 11.37 -2.42 -34.65
C VAL A 13 9.85 -2.24 -34.54
N PRO A 14 9.09 -2.18 -35.66
CA PRO A 14 7.64 -2.01 -35.60
C PRO A 14 6.99 -3.15 -34.82
N LEU A 15 6.08 -2.83 -33.90
CA LEU A 15 5.19 -3.81 -33.29
C LEU A 15 4.32 -4.44 -34.40
N PRO A 16 4.12 -5.77 -34.41
CA PRO A 16 3.19 -6.40 -35.34
C PRO A 16 1.76 -5.88 -35.09
N ALA A 17 0.99 -5.74 -36.17
CA ALA A 17 -0.37 -5.25 -36.13
C ALA A 17 -1.24 -6.08 -35.15
N PRO A 18 -2.23 -5.47 -34.47
CA PRO A 18 -3.17 -6.19 -33.64
C PRO A 18 -3.87 -7.28 -34.45
N ARG A 19 -3.89 -8.51 -33.93
CA ARG A 19 -4.58 -9.64 -34.56
C ARG A 19 -6.08 -9.31 -34.65
N GLN A 20 -6.60 -9.19 -35.87
CA GLN A 20 -8.03 -9.04 -36.10
C GLN A 20 -8.77 -10.27 -35.55
N MET A 21 -9.71 -10.04 -34.63
CA MET A 21 -10.67 -11.05 -34.21
C MET A 21 -11.52 -11.45 -35.43
N PRO A 22 -11.71 -12.76 -35.72
CA PRO A 22 -12.60 -13.18 -36.79
C PRO A 22 -14.02 -12.66 -36.51
N GLN A 23 -14.55 -11.87 -37.44
CA GLN A 23 -15.98 -11.54 -37.49
C GLN A 23 -16.77 -12.78 -37.94
N ASP A 24 -17.90 -13.00 -37.28
CA ASP A 24 -18.82 -14.12 -37.52
C ASP A 24 -19.24 -14.24 -39.00
N ALA A 25 -19.20 -15.46 -39.52
CA ALA A 25 -19.85 -15.87 -40.76
C ALA A 25 -20.82 -17.04 -40.49
N PRO A 26 -21.98 -17.12 -41.18
CA PRO A 26 -23.13 -17.97 -40.82
C PRO A 26 -22.94 -19.46 -41.24
N PRO A 27 -23.82 -20.39 -40.78
CA PRO A 27 -23.51 -21.81 -40.71
C PRO A 27 -23.75 -22.54 -42.03
N ALA A 28 -22.94 -23.57 -42.30
CA ALA A 28 -23.22 -24.59 -43.30
C ALA A 28 -22.96 -25.99 -42.74
N ALA A 29 -23.91 -26.88 -43.01
CA ALA A 29 -24.07 -28.23 -42.48
C ALA A 29 -23.10 -29.26 -43.10
N GLY A 30 -22.86 -30.37 -42.37
CA GLY A 30 -22.38 -31.64 -42.96
C GLY A 30 -21.43 -32.44 -42.06
N ALA A 31 -21.96 -33.37 -41.28
CA ALA A 31 -21.26 -34.52 -40.69
C ALA A 31 -20.97 -35.59 -41.80
N PRO A 32 -20.23 -36.73 -41.60
CA PRO A 32 -20.05 -37.44 -40.31
C PRO A 32 -18.73 -38.24 -40.05
N ALA A 33 -18.69 -38.75 -38.81
CA ALA A 33 -18.16 -40.05 -38.31
C ALA A 33 -16.66 -40.38 -38.26
N GLY A 34 -16.23 -40.80 -37.06
CA GLY A 34 -15.01 -41.58 -36.78
C GLY A 34 -14.83 -41.79 -35.28
N ALA A 35 -14.99 -43.04 -34.82
CA ALA A 35 -15.02 -43.49 -33.43
C ALA A 35 -13.64 -43.92 -32.88
N ASP A 36 -13.67 -44.36 -31.62
CA ASP A 36 -12.64 -45.07 -30.81
C ASP A 36 -11.62 -44.18 -30.09
N GLY A 37 -11.33 -44.32 -28.79
CA GLY A 37 -11.79 -45.27 -27.79
C GLY A 37 -10.99 -45.08 -26.48
N THR A 38 -11.66 -45.42 -25.37
CA THR A 38 -11.16 -46.03 -24.13
C THR A 38 -10.20 -45.27 -23.19
N GLY A 39 -10.57 -45.27 -21.89
CA GLY A 39 -9.64 -45.01 -20.79
C GLY A 39 -10.27 -44.54 -19.47
N ALA A 40 -11.27 -45.25 -18.94
CA ALA A 40 -11.77 -45.05 -17.58
C ALA A 40 -10.79 -45.61 -16.52
N ALA A 41 -10.71 -44.96 -15.35
CA ALA A 41 -10.64 -45.64 -14.05
C ALA A 41 -10.74 -44.66 -12.87
N THR A 42 -11.91 -44.69 -12.24
CA THR A 42 -12.27 -44.24 -10.90
C THR A 42 -11.58 -45.11 -9.84
N ALA A 43 -11.14 -44.53 -8.72
CA ALA A 43 -11.07 -45.25 -7.44
C ALA A 43 -11.09 -44.29 -6.23
N THR A 44 -12.25 -44.27 -5.60
CA THR A 44 -12.60 -43.73 -4.30
C THR A 44 -12.03 -44.61 -3.18
N ALA A 45 -11.53 -44.03 -2.08
CA ALA A 45 -11.50 -44.72 -0.79
C ALA A 45 -11.53 -43.70 0.37
N THR A 46 -12.58 -43.79 1.17
CA THR A 46 -12.84 -43.04 2.40
C THR A 46 -12.90 -44.03 3.57
N LEU A 47 -12.61 -43.51 4.78
CA LEU A 47 -12.88 -44.03 6.15
C LEU A 47 -11.74 -44.85 6.79
N ALA A 48 -11.40 -44.75 8.08
CA ALA A 48 -11.73 -43.83 9.19
C ALA A 48 -10.77 -44.17 10.39
N PRO A 49 -11.09 -44.00 11.68
CA PRO A 49 -10.46 -43.05 12.61
C PRO A 49 -9.68 -43.71 13.77
N VAL A 50 -8.79 -42.97 14.47
CA VAL A 50 -8.26 -43.41 15.78
C VAL A 50 -8.02 -42.23 16.74
N THR A 51 -8.74 -42.28 17.87
CA THR A 51 -8.42 -41.77 19.23
C THR A 51 -9.11 -42.73 20.21
N PRO A 52 -8.84 -42.81 21.54
CA PRO A 52 -8.03 -41.95 22.41
C PRO A 52 -7.15 -42.73 23.44
N SER A 53 -6.38 -42.03 24.30
CA SER A 53 -6.22 -42.44 25.71
C SER A 53 -5.70 -41.29 26.61
N GLU A 54 -6.37 -41.12 27.74
CA GLU A 54 -6.02 -40.35 28.93
C GLU A 54 -5.11 -41.12 29.92
N LYS A 55 -4.75 -40.42 31.01
CA LYS A 55 -4.27 -40.86 32.37
C LYS A 55 -2.76 -40.80 32.60
N ASP A 56 -2.19 -40.26 33.70
CA ASP A 56 -2.63 -39.86 35.07
C ASP A 56 -1.75 -38.69 35.59
N ALA A 57 -2.28 -37.74 36.40
CA ALA A 57 -2.09 -37.53 37.86
C ALA A 57 -0.60 -37.40 38.34
N ASP A 58 -0.14 -36.57 39.28
CA ASP A 58 -0.73 -35.96 40.49
C ASP A 58 0.27 -34.90 41.06
N ALA A 59 -0.18 -33.73 41.56
CA ALA A 59 -0.19 -33.30 42.98
C ALA A 59 1.02 -32.54 43.58
N GLY A 60 0.66 -31.48 44.33
CA GLY A 60 1.35 -30.95 45.53
C GLY A 60 2.36 -29.81 45.28
N GLY A 61 2.39 -28.69 45.98
CA GLY A 61 1.70 -28.20 47.17
C GLY A 61 2.38 -26.89 47.63
N ALA A 62 1.59 -25.92 48.08
CA ALA A 62 2.03 -24.83 48.98
C ALA A 62 1.51 -25.20 50.41
N PRO A 63 1.73 -24.44 51.51
CA PRO A 63 2.34 -23.11 51.67
C PRO A 63 3.18 -22.89 52.97
N GLY A 64 3.69 -21.67 53.17
CA GLY A 64 4.14 -21.14 54.47
C GLY A 64 5.27 -20.11 54.31
N GLY A 65 5.34 -18.95 54.96
CA GLY A 65 4.55 -18.31 56.02
C GLY A 65 5.49 -17.47 56.91
N ARG A 66 5.05 -16.25 57.28
CA ARG A 66 5.56 -15.32 58.34
C ARG A 66 6.78 -14.45 57.97
N ARG A 67 6.97 -13.22 58.49
CA ARG A 67 6.23 -12.16 59.22
C ARG A 67 7.26 -11.02 59.38
N HIS A 68 6.86 -9.75 59.34
CA HIS A 68 7.20 -8.72 60.36
C HIS A 68 6.47 -7.41 60.06
N ALA A 69 6.22 -6.64 61.11
CA ALA A 69 5.11 -5.71 61.30
C ALA A 69 5.55 -4.31 61.74
N LYS A 70 4.55 -3.42 61.90
CA LYS A 70 4.51 -2.04 62.47
C LYS A 70 4.82 -0.93 61.46
N GLY A 71 4.01 0.13 61.26
CA GLY A 71 2.75 0.58 61.85
C GLY A 71 2.78 2.10 62.08
N ARG A 72 1.81 2.88 61.56
CA ARG A 72 1.12 4.00 62.25
C ARG A 72 0.08 4.72 61.38
N ALA A 73 -1.15 4.72 61.89
CA ALA A 73 -2.17 5.78 61.99
C ALA A 73 -2.50 6.71 60.79
N ALA A 74 -3.78 6.63 60.39
CA ALA A 74 -4.55 7.68 59.71
C ALA A 74 -4.96 8.82 60.69
N PRO A 75 -5.54 9.92 60.17
CA PRO A 75 -7.01 9.97 60.18
C PRO A 75 -7.68 10.42 58.86
N THR A 76 -8.85 9.81 58.64
CA THR A 76 -10.06 10.18 57.87
C THR A 76 -10.45 11.67 57.98
N ALA A 77 -11.21 12.32 57.09
CA ALA A 77 -12.04 11.95 55.93
C ALA A 77 -12.46 13.23 55.17
N ALA A 78 -12.77 13.11 53.87
CA ALA A 78 -13.98 13.69 53.25
C ALA A 78 -14.12 13.14 51.83
N ALA A 79 -15.18 12.36 51.61
CA ALA A 79 -15.53 11.73 50.34
C ALA A 79 -16.58 12.57 49.61
N THR A 80 -16.45 12.70 48.27
CA THR A 80 -17.59 12.82 47.35
C THR A 80 -17.19 12.40 45.93
N GLY A 81 -17.87 11.38 45.40
CA GLY A 81 -18.20 11.27 43.96
C GLY A 81 -17.28 10.43 43.06
N ARG A 82 -17.45 9.10 43.07
CA ARG A 82 -17.10 8.25 41.91
C ARG A 82 -18.02 8.58 40.72
N PRO A 83 -17.49 8.51 39.50
CA PRO A 83 -18.13 7.77 38.43
C PRO A 83 -17.30 6.53 38.12
N THR A 84 -17.87 5.37 38.44
CA THR A 84 -17.48 4.07 37.94
C THR A 84 -17.60 4.05 36.42
N GLY A 85 -16.51 3.70 35.76
CA GLY A 85 -16.44 3.54 34.31
C GLY A 85 -15.00 3.28 33.89
N GLU A 86 -14.38 2.24 34.45
CA GLU A 86 -13.11 1.69 33.93
C GLU A 86 -13.36 1.10 32.54
N GLY A 87 -13.43 1.97 31.53
CA GLY A 87 -13.09 1.59 30.18
C GLY A 87 -11.60 1.28 30.18
N ALA A 88 -11.24 0.03 29.85
CA ALA A 88 -9.86 -0.36 29.62
C ALA A 88 -9.13 0.75 28.83
N PRO A 89 -7.91 1.16 29.23
CA PRO A 89 -7.23 2.28 28.59
C PRO A 89 -7.17 2.00 27.09
N ALA A 90 -7.81 2.88 26.30
CA ALA A 90 -7.81 2.78 24.86
C ALA A 90 -6.34 2.67 24.42
N LYS A 91 -5.99 1.53 23.80
CA LYS A 91 -4.61 1.20 23.40
C LYS A 91 -3.97 2.42 22.75
N SER A 92 -2.98 3.02 23.43
CA SER A 92 -2.41 4.29 22.98
C SER A 92 -1.82 4.12 21.59
N ARG A 93 -2.28 4.92 20.63
CA ARG A 93 -1.77 4.95 19.27
C ARG A 93 -0.26 5.22 19.30
N ASP A 94 0.52 4.37 18.63
CA ASP A 94 1.97 4.49 18.60
C ASP A 94 2.38 5.63 17.63
N ALA A 95 2.96 6.68 18.21
CA ALA A 95 3.35 7.90 17.49
C ALA A 95 4.33 7.64 16.35
N PHE A 96 5.14 6.57 16.44
CA PHE A 96 6.08 6.20 15.38
C PHE A 96 5.36 5.96 14.04
N PHE A 97 4.28 5.18 14.04
CA PHE A 97 3.57 4.85 12.80
C PHE A 97 2.85 6.05 12.21
N ASP A 98 2.38 6.98 13.05
CA ASP A 98 1.76 8.20 12.58
C ASP A 98 2.77 9.16 11.96
N ASN A 99 3.92 9.31 12.61
CA ASN A 99 5.04 10.08 12.08
C ASN A 99 5.55 9.46 10.76
N ALA A 100 5.66 8.13 10.68
CA ALA A 100 6.10 7.44 9.48
C ALA A 100 5.13 7.67 8.31
N LYS A 101 3.82 7.47 8.53
CA LYS A 101 2.80 7.71 7.48
C LYS A 101 2.76 9.18 7.05
N TYR A 102 2.89 10.11 7.99
CA TYR A 102 2.93 11.54 7.67
C TYR A 102 4.17 11.91 6.83
N LEU A 103 5.36 11.52 7.27
CA LEU A 103 6.59 11.82 6.52
C LEU A 103 6.59 11.16 5.15
N ALA A 104 6.06 9.93 5.05
CA ALA A 104 5.91 9.25 3.78
C ALA A 104 4.91 9.94 2.85
N ILE A 105 3.79 10.49 3.36
CA ILE A 105 2.83 11.20 2.48
C ILE A 105 3.37 12.54 2.00
N VAL A 106 4.19 13.21 2.81
CA VAL A 106 4.92 14.40 2.40
C VAL A 106 5.85 14.07 1.23
N LEU A 107 6.61 12.98 1.33
CA LEU A 107 7.49 12.51 0.26
C LEU A 107 6.72 12.14 -1.02
N VAL A 108 5.54 11.52 -0.92
CA VAL A 108 4.67 11.22 -2.07
C VAL A 108 4.29 12.50 -2.83
N ALA A 109 3.81 13.52 -2.11
CA ALA A 109 3.41 14.77 -2.73
C ALA A 109 4.60 15.48 -3.41
N MET A 110 5.77 15.48 -2.76
CA MET A 110 7.01 16.00 -3.35
C MET A 110 7.41 15.22 -4.61
N GLY A 111 7.33 13.88 -4.57
CA GLY A 111 7.61 13.02 -5.72
C GLY A 111 6.73 13.35 -6.92
N HIS A 112 5.42 13.52 -6.72
CA HIS A 112 4.50 13.89 -7.81
C HIS A 112 4.70 15.30 -8.35
N ALA A 113 5.23 16.22 -7.53
CA ALA A 113 5.61 17.55 -7.96
C ALA A 113 6.90 17.54 -8.80
N TRP A 114 7.85 16.65 -8.49
CA TRP A 114 9.08 16.51 -9.29
C TRP A 114 8.89 15.73 -10.58
N GLU A 115 7.86 14.90 -10.69
CA GLU A 115 7.61 14.02 -11.83
C GLU A 115 7.68 14.75 -13.20
N PRO A 116 7.05 15.94 -13.38
CA PRO A 116 7.11 16.65 -14.66
C PRO A 116 8.47 17.31 -14.93
N LEU A 117 9.31 17.52 -13.90
CA LEU A 117 10.62 18.15 -14.02
C LEU A 117 11.75 17.14 -14.30
N ARG A 118 11.45 15.85 -14.35
CA ARG A 118 12.43 14.76 -14.47
C ARG A 118 13.28 14.87 -15.74
N ASP A 119 12.67 15.23 -16.87
CA ASP A 119 13.36 15.25 -18.16
C ASP A 119 14.25 16.49 -18.33
N GLY A 120 13.89 17.61 -17.68
CA GLY A 120 14.68 18.85 -17.67
C GLY A 120 15.68 18.99 -16.52
N SER A 121 15.59 18.15 -15.48
CA SER A 121 16.43 18.25 -14.29
C SER A 121 16.87 16.88 -13.77
N ARG A 122 18.16 16.60 -13.92
CA ARG A 122 18.77 15.35 -13.44
C ARG A 122 18.71 15.21 -11.91
N SER A 123 18.75 16.32 -11.17
CA SER A 123 18.56 16.32 -9.71
C SER A 123 17.13 15.97 -9.34
N ALA A 124 16.13 16.55 -10.03
CA ALA A 124 14.73 16.18 -9.83
C ALA A 124 14.49 14.69 -10.16
N ALA A 125 15.09 14.19 -11.24
CA ALA A 125 15.04 12.78 -11.61
C ALA A 125 15.65 11.86 -10.54
N ALA A 126 16.80 12.23 -9.99
CA ALA A 126 17.47 11.47 -8.94
C ALA A 126 16.62 11.42 -7.66
N LEU A 127 16.10 12.58 -7.21
CA LEU A 127 15.23 12.68 -6.04
C LEU A 127 13.94 11.85 -6.22
N TYR A 128 13.34 11.94 -7.41
CA TYR A 128 12.17 11.16 -7.80
C TYR A 128 12.46 9.67 -7.69
N ILE A 129 13.51 9.17 -8.33
CA ILE A 129 13.92 7.76 -8.29
C ILE A 129 14.17 7.30 -6.86
N THR A 130 14.92 8.08 -6.06
CA THR A 130 15.21 7.71 -4.67
C THR A 130 13.94 7.61 -3.84
N VAL A 131 13.02 8.57 -3.94
CA VAL A 131 11.74 8.50 -3.21
C VAL A 131 10.89 7.33 -3.70
N TYR A 132 10.78 7.13 -5.01
CA TYR A 132 10.01 6.04 -5.62
C TYR A 132 10.53 4.65 -5.25
N ALA A 133 11.83 4.52 -4.97
CA ALA A 133 12.41 3.27 -4.52
C ALA A 133 11.90 2.80 -3.14
N PHE A 134 11.38 3.65 -2.27
CA PHE A 134 11.01 3.22 -0.90
C PHE A 134 9.68 3.73 -0.36
N HIS A 135 9.10 4.82 -0.88
CA HIS A 135 7.91 5.40 -0.25
C HIS A 135 6.70 4.45 -0.31
N MET A 136 6.41 3.84 -1.47
CA MET A 136 5.34 2.85 -1.60
C MET A 136 5.66 1.61 -0.76
N PRO A 137 6.84 0.97 -0.89
CA PRO A 137 7.26 -0.12 0.00
C PRO A 137 7.07 0.19 1.50
N ALA A 138 7.39 1.40 1.96
CA ALA A 138 7.20 1.81 3.35
C ALA A 138 5.72 1.81 3.76
N PHE A 139 4.84 2.40 2.95
CA PHE A 139 3.39 2.37 3.18
C PHE A 139 2.82 0.96 3.16
N ILE A 140 3.26 0.13 2.23
CA ILE A 140 2.81 -1.25 2.07
C ILE A 140 3.24 -2.09 3.28
N ILE A 141 4.49 -1.95 3.75
CA ILE A 141 5.00 -2.65 4.94
C ILE A 141 4.21 -2.22 6.19
N ILE A 142 3.95 -0.93 6.38
CA ILE A 142 3.12 -0.43 7.49
C ILE A 142 1.70 -1.03 7.41
N SER A 143 1.13 -1.07 6.21
CA SER A 143 -0.21 -1.63 5.97
C SER A 143 -0.27 -3.14 6.26
N GLY A 144 0.75 -3.89 5.85
CA GLY A 144 0.91 -5.30 6.18
C GLY A 144 1.03 -5.52 7.69
N TYR A 145 1.84 -4.71 8.36
CA TYR A 145 2.02 -4.78 9.82
C TYR A 145 0.72 -4.57 10.60
N PHE A 146 -0.14 -3.65 10.16
CA PHE A 146 -1.47 -3.44 10.76
C PHE A 146 -2.51 -4.49 10.36
N SER A 147 -2.23 -5.29 9.33
CA SER A 147 -3.12 -6.36 8.83
C SER A 147 -2.87 -7.72 9.50
N ARG A 148 -1.83 -7.82 10.34
CA ARG A 148 -1.47 -9.05 11.08
C ARG A 148 -2.57 -9.59 11.98
N SER A 149 -3.48 -8.74 12.47
CA SER A 149 -4.61 -9.21 13.27
C SER A 149 -5.84 -9.57 12.45
N PHE A 150 -5.95 -9.20 11.17
CA PHE A 150 -7.16 -9.40 10.35
C PHE A 150 -7.52 -10.88 10.17
N ASP A 151 -8.80 -11.22 10.40
CA ASP A 151 -9.34 -12.59 10.52
C ASP A 151 -10.73 -12.75 9.87
N MET A 152 -11.09 -11.91 8.88
CA MET A 152 -12.40 -11.93 8.19
C MET A 152 -13.64 -11.75 9.07
N ARG A 153 -13.50 -11.41 10.34
CA ARG A 153 -14.64 -11.13 11.21
C ARG A 153 -15.48 -9.96 10.66
N LYS A 154 -16.80 -10.05 10.78
CA LYS A 154 -17.78 -9.10 10.23
C LYS A 154 -17.43 -7.63 10.48
N ASP A 155 -17.10 -7.24 11.73
CA ASP A 155 -16.73 -5.86 12.07
C ASP A 155 -15.49 -5.36 11.32
N ARG A 156 -14.51 -6.24 11.09
CA ARG A 156 -13.27 -5.89 10.39
C ARG A 156 -13.44 -5.87 8.89
N LEU A 157 -14.26 -6.76 8.35
CA LEU A 157 -14.64 -6.74 6.94
C LEU A 157 -15.45 -5.49 6.61
N GLN A 158 -16.41 -5.12 7.47
CA GLN A 158 -17.14 -3.85 7.35
C GLN A 158 -16.18 -2.66 7.33
N ARG A 159 -15.23 -2.57 8.26
CA ARG A 159 -14.20 -1.51 8.27
C ARG A 159 -13.30 -1.51 7.04
N LEU A 160 -13.04 -2.68 6.44
CA LEU A 160 -12.26 -2.78 5.21
C LEU A 160 -13.07 -2.23 4.02
N ILE A 161 -14.35 -2.59 3.92
CA ILE A 161 -15.25 -2.09 2.89
C ILE A 161 -15.42 -0.57 3.04
N THR A 162 -15.81 -0.11 4.22
CA THR A 162 -16.09 1.31 4.44
C THR A 162 -14.85 2.19 4.44
N GLY A 163 -13.71 1.69 4.92
CA GLY A 163 -12.48 2.47 5.01
C GLY A 163 -11.57 2.37 3.79
N VAL A 164 -11.84 1.47 2.84
CA VAL A 164 -11.00 1.28 1.64
C VAL A 164 -11.82 1.16 0.36
N ALA A 165 -12.74 0.19 0.26
CA ALA A 165 -13.47 -0.06 -0.98
C ALA A 165 -14.43 1.07 -1.35
N VAL A 166 -15.11 1.66 -0.37
CA VAL A 166 -16.02 2.79 -0.61
C VAL A 166 -15.26 4.06 -1.00
N PRO A 167 -14.20 4.48 -0.27
CA PRO A 167 -13.33 5.56 -0.72
C PRO A 167 -12.74 5.30 -2.11
N TYR A 168 -12.37 4.05 -2.44
CA TYR A 168 -11.89 3.70 -3.78
C TYR A 168 -12.91 4.06 -4.86
N VAL A 169 -14.15 3.56 -4.74
CA VAL A 169 -15.21 3.83 -5.73
C VAL A 169 -15.51 5.33 -5.82
N LEU A 170 -15.62 6.01 -4.68
CA LEU A 170 -15.93 7.45 -4.64
C LEU A 170 -14.84 8.28 -5.33
N PHE A 171 -13.57 8.00 -5.02
CA PHE A 171 -12.46 8.76 -5.59
C PHE A 171 -12.17 8.37 -7.04
N GLU A 172 -12.39 7.12 -7.45
CA GLU A 172 -12.32 6.73 -8.86
C GLU A 172 -13.28 7.57 -9.69
N VAL A 173 -14.55 7.62 -9.27
CA VAL A 173 -15.58 8.42 -9.95
C VAL A 173 -15.23 9.92 -9.92
N ALA A 174 -14.82 10.44 -8.76
CA ALA A 174 -14.43 11.85 -8.64
C ALA A 174 -13.23 12.20 -9.53
N TYR A 175 -12.24 11.32 -9.64
CA TYR A 175 -11.08 11.51 -10.51
C TYR A 175 -11.45 11.43 -11.99
N THR A 176 -12.33 10.51 -12.38
CA THR A 176 -12.84 10.47 -13.76
C THR A 176 -13.54 11.77 -14.12
N PHE A 177 -14.45 12.28 -13.27
CA PHE A 177 -15.12 13.56 -13.54
C PHE A 177 -14.14 14.73 -13.58
N PHE A 178 -13.17 14.74 -12.65
CA PHE A 178 -12.12 15.75 -12.66
C PHE A 178 -11.32 15.71 -13.95
N LYS A 179 -10.90 14.52 -14.42
CA LYS A 179 -10.20 14.37 -15.70
C LYS A 179 -11.07 14.87 -16.86
N ARG A 180 -12.33 14.43 -16.95
CA ARG A 180 -13.25 14.85 -18.02
C ARG A 180 -13.36 16.36 -18.15
N TRP A 181 -13.37 17.06 -17.02
CA TRP A 181 -13.51 18.51 -16.98
C TRP A 181 -12.18 19.25 -17.10
N ALA A 182 -11.12 18.80 -16.41
CA ALA A 182 -9.86 19.52 -16.34
C ALA A 182 -8.92 19.26 -17.52
N ASP A 183 -9.06 18.10 -18.18
CA ASP A 183 -8.25 17.64 -19.33
C ASP A 183 -9.03 17.71 -20.66
N ASP A 184 -10.23 18.34 -20.65
CA ASP A 184 -11.13 18.45 -21.80
C ASP A 184 -11.44 17.11 -22.52
N ASP A 185 -11.52 16.01 -21.75
CA ASP A 185 -11.78 14.64 -22.23
C ASP A 185 -13.16 14.13 -21.74
N PRO A 186 -14.29 14.69 -22.21
CA PRO A 186 -15.62 14.37 -21.68
C PRO A 186 -16.03 12.90 -21.88
N GLY A 187 -15.40 12.21 -22.83
CA GLY A 187 -15.64 10.80 -23.15
C GLY A 187 -14.92 9.80 -22.24
N TYR A 188 -14.01 10.24 -21.36
CA TYR A 188 -13.19 9.35 -20.56
C TYR A 188 -14.04 8.35 -19.75
N PRO A 189 -13.91 7.02 -19.92
CA PRO A 189 -14.82 6.05 -19.32
C PRO A 189 -14.70 6.01 -17.80
N ILE A 190 -15.83 5.77 -17.12
CA ILE A 190 -15.82 5.42 -15.69
C ILE A 190 -15.64 3.91 -15.61
N THR A 191 -14.47 3.45 -15.17
CA THR A 191 -14.18 2.03 -15.00
C THR A 191 -13.60 1.77 -13.61
N LEU A 192 -14.27 0.92 -12.83
CA LEU A 192 -13.76 0.47 -11.53
C LEU A 192 -12.69 -0.62 -11.68
N LEU A 193 -12.47 -1.11 -12.90
CA LEU A 193 -11.48 -2.14 -13.19
C LEU A 193 -10.15 -1.54 -13.61
N GLN A 194 -10.08 -0.28 -14.05
CA GLN A 194 -8.79 0.32 -14.42
C GLN A 194 -8.53 1.55 -13.54
N PRO A 195 -8.03 1.33 -12.31
CA PRO A 195 -7.82 2.38 -11.32
C PRO A 195 -7.00 3.53 -11.89
N TRP A 196 -7.54 4.74 -11.84
CA TRP A 196 -6.83 5.92 -12.31
C TRP A 196 -5.90 6.54 -11.25
N TYR A 197 -4.65 6.75 -11.66
CA TYR A 197 -3.61 7.51 -10.97
C TYR A 197 -3.24 7.03 -9.55
N LEU A 198 -4.00 7.40 -8.52
CA LEU A 198 -3.72 7.07 -7.10
C LEU A 198 -4.65 5.99 -6.55
N THR A 199 -5.78 5.71 -7.20
CA THR A 199 -6.77 4.76 -6.67
C THR A 199 -6.28 3.32 -6.70
N TRP A 200 -5.27 3.00 -7.53
CA TRP A 200 -4.61 1.69 -7.57
C TRP A 200 -4.18 1.20 -6.19
N PHE A 201 -3.68 2.10 -5.32
CA PHE A 201 -3.20 1.70 -4.00
C PHE A 201 -4.35 1.26 -3.09
N LEU A 202 -5.55 1.85 -3.25
CA LEU A 202 -6.71 1.47 -2.45
C LEU A 202 -7.22 0.09 -2.84
N ILE A 203 -7.33 -0.19 -4.14
CA ILE A 203 -7.73 -1.53 -4.60
C ILE A 203 -6.67 -2.58 -4.27
N ALA A 204 -5.38 -2.24 -4.40
CA ALA A 204 -4.29 -3.12 -4.00
C ALA A 204 -4.33 -3.40 -2.49
N LEU A 205 -4.50 -2.36 -1.67
CA LEU A 205 -4.65 -2.48 -0.23
C LEU A 205 -5.87 -3.33 0.15
N PHE A 206 -6.99 -3.18 -0.57
CA PHE A 206 -8.17 -4.01 -0.38
C PHE A 206 -7.85 -5.49 -0.62
N ILE A 207 -7.24 -5.83 -1.76
CA ILE A 207 -6.85 -7.20 -2.13
C ILE A 207 -5.85 -7.78 -1.13
N TRP A 208 -4.79 -7.05 -0.77
CA TRP A 208 -3.79 -7.51 0.18
C TRP A 208 -4.36 -7.74 1.57
N ARG A 209 -5.22 -6.83 2.06
CA ARG A 209 -5.86 -6.99 3.38
C ARG A 209 -6.85 -8.15 3.38
N LEU A 210 -7.60 -8.32 2.30
CA LEU A 210 -8.52 -9.45 2.14
C LEU A 210 -7.75 -10.77 2.14
N THR A 211 -6.62 -10.85 1.43
CA THR A 211 -5.81 -12.08 1.36
C THR A 211 -4.91 -12.30 2.59
N ALA A 212 -4.81 -11.34 3.52
CA ALA A 212 -3.93 -11.42 4.70
C ALA A 212 -4.03 -12.71 5.54
N PRO A 213 -5.22 -13.33 5.76
CA PRO A 213 -5.31 -14.60 6.49
C PRO A 213 -4.63 -15.76 5.75
N LEU A 214 -4.66 -15.78 4.42
CA LEU A 214 -4.03 -16.82 3.60
C LEU A 214 -2.51 -16.80 3.78
N TRP A 215 -1.90 -15.61 3.82
CA TRP A 215 -0.46 -15.47 4.03
C TRP A 215 0.03 -15.91 5.41
N LYS A 216 -0.87 -16.03 6.40
CA LYS A 216 -0.52 -16.47 7.76
C LYS A 216 -0.49 -17.99 7.90
N ILE A 217 -1.19 -18.72 7.03
CA ILE A 217 -1.21 -20.19 7.03
C ILE A 217 -0.10 -20.78 6.16
N VAL A 218 0.43 -20.01 5.20
CA VAL A 218 1.54 -20.43 4.35
C VAL A 218 2.83 -20.57 5.17
N ARG A 219 3.52 -21.71 5.02
CA ARG A 219 4.78 -22.03 5.72
C ARG A 219 5.93 -21.07 5.38
N TRP A 220 6.02 -20.67 4.12
CA TRP A 220 7.07 -19.83 3.54
C TRP A 220 6.46 -18.63 2.78
N PRO A 221 5.80 -17.69 3.47
CA PRO A 221 4.96 -16.69 2.80
C PRO A 221 5.79 -15.70 1.98
N LEU A 222 6.99 -15.33 2.44
CA LEU A 222 7.84 -14.38 1.73
C LEU A 222 8.46 -14.97 0.45
N PRO A 223 9.08 -16.17 0.45
CA PRO A 223 9.51 -16.81 -0.80
C PRO A 223 8.36 -16.97 -1.80
N LEU A 224 7.17 -17.40 -1.35
CA LEU A 224 6.01 -17.51 -2.23
C LEU A 224 5.60 -16.17 -2.84
N ALA A 225 5.54 -15.10 -2.03
CA ALA A 225 5.22 -13.77 -2.52
C ALA A 225 6.25 -13.24 -3.53
N LEU A 226 7.55 -13.50 -3.30
CA LEU A 226 8.62 -13.15 -4.23
C LEU A 226 8.50 -13.91 -5.55
N THR A 227 8.19 -15.21 -5.50
CA THR A 227 7.91 -15.99 -6.71
C THR A 227 6.75 -15.39 -7.50
N ILE A 228 5.66 -15.03 -6.84
CA ILE A 228 4.51 -14.38 -7.49
C ILE A 228 4.89 -13.04 -8.12
N ALA A 229 5.68 -12.22 -7.42
CA ALA A 229 6.16 -10.94 -7.95
C ALA A 229 7.06 -11.11 -9.18
N VAL A 230 7.96 -12.10 -9.17
CA VAL A 230 8.82 -12.43 -10.30
C VAL A 230 7.99 -12.91 -11.49
N LEU A 231 7.01 -13.81 -11.26
CA LEU A 231 6.11 -14.28 -12.32
C LEU A 231 5.35 -13.11 -12.94
N ALA A 232 4.83 -12.19 -12.13
CA ALA A 232 4.16 -11.00 -12.64
C ALA A 232 5.09 -10.12 -13.50
N ALA A 233 6.32 -9.90 -13.05
CA ALA A 233 7.31 -9.10 -13.77
C ALA A 233 7.79 -9.71 -15.11
N VAL A 234 7.50 -10.99 -15.38
CA VAL A 234 7.87 -11.67 -16.64
C VAL A 234 6.66 -12.07 -17.49
N SER A 235 5.45 -11.76 -17.05
CA SER A 235 4.20 -12.11 -17.74
C SER A 235 3.53 -10.87 -18.36
N PRO A 236 3.75 -10.59 -19.66
CA PRO A 236 3.11 -9.48 -20.36
C PRO A 236 1.60 -9.71 -20.59
N GLU A 237 1.08 -10.92 -20.35
CA GLU A 237 -0.34 -11.22 -20.50
C GLU A 237 -1.19 -10.68 -19.34
N ILE A 238 -0.56 -10.23 -18.25
CA ILE A 238 -1.25 -9.61 -17.12
C ILE A 238 -1.65 -8.19 -17.55
N GLY A 239 -2.91 -8.03 -17.96
CA GLY A 239 -3.46 -6.73 -18.35
C GLY A 239 -3.57 -5.73 -17.19
N ASP A 240 -3.98 -4.51 -17.54
CA ASP A 240 -4.11 -3.37 -16.62
C ASP A 240 -5.25 -3.48 -15.59
N ASP A 241 -6.08 -4.52 -15.70
CA ASP A 241 -7.23 -4.73 -14.83
C ASP A 241 -6.81 -4.84 -13.36
N LEU A 242 -7.49 -4.06 -12.51
CA LEU A 242 -7.26 -3.82 -11.10
C LEU A 242 -5.82 -3.37 -10.75
N ASN A 243 -5.03 -2.93 -11.74
CA ASN A 243 -3.58 -2.76 -11.61
C ASN A 243 -2.90 -4.04 -11.09
N LEU A 244 -3.30 -5.22 -11.59
CA LEU A 244 -2.86 -6.50 -11.04
C LEU A 244 -1.34 -6.67 -11.05
N GLN A 245 -0.64 -6.15 -12.06
CA GLN A 245 0.83 -6.08 -12.08
C GLN A 245 1.39 -5.46 -10.80
N ARG A 246 0.92 -4.26 -10.41
CA ARG A 246 1.33 -3.60 -9.16
C ARG A 246 0.96 -4.41 -7.94
N VAL A 247 -0.25 -4.96 -7.90
CA VAL A 247 -0.73 -5.76 -6.77
C VAL A 247 0.20 -6.95 -6.51
N LEU A 248 0.61 -7.66 -7.56
CA LEU A 248 1.45 -8.85 -7.47
C LEU A 248 2.92 -8.50 -7.22
N GLN A 249 3.47 -7.52 -7.94
CA GLN A 249 4.88 -7.13 -7.79
C GLN A 249 5.17 -6.48 -6.42
N PHE A 250 4.22 -5.75 -5.83
CA PHE A 250 4.39 -5.16 -4.49
C PHE A 250 3.99 -6.08 -3.33
N LEU A 251 3.35 -7.21 -3.60
CA LEU A 251 2.92 -8.20 -2.59
C LEU A 251 4.02 -8.61 -1.59
N PRO A 252 5.30 -8.82 -1.99
CA PRO A 252 6.37 -9.17 -1.07
C PRO A 252 6.51 -8.18 0.09
N PHE A 253 6.37 -6.87 -0.17
CA PHE A 253 6.48 -5.84 0.86
C PHE A 253 5.32 -5.92 1.86
N PHE A 254 4.12 -6.27 1.40
CA PHE A 254 2.97 -6.45 2.29
C PHE A 254 3.17 -7.66 3.20
N VAL A 255 3.69 -8.75 2.64
CA VAL A 255 4.01 -9.97 3.38
C VAL A 255 5.16 -9.77 4.35
N VAL A 256 6.20 -8.99 3.99
CA VAL A 256 7.21 -8.52 4.96
C VAL A 256 6.51 -7.84 6.13
N GLY A 257 5.63 -6.87 5.87
CA GLY A 257 4.82 -6.21 6.90
C GLY A 257 4.07 -7.19 7.81
N LEU A 258 3.46 -8.24 7.25
CA LEU A 258 2.75 -9.28 8.01
C LEU A 258 3.66 -10.09 8.95
N THR A 259 4.93 -10.25 8.60
CA THR A 259 5.91 -11.03 9.39
C THR A 259 6.68 -10.19 10.41
N LEU A 260 6.67 -8.86 10.27
CA LEU A 260 7.36 -7.95 11.19
C LEU A 260 6.70 -7.94 12.58
N ARG A 261 7.53 -7.69 13.60
CA ARG A 261 7.13 -7.54 15.02
C ARG A 261 7.59 -6.18 15.55
N PRO A 262 7.01 -5.66 16.65
CA PRO A 262 7.40 -4.36 17.23
C PRO A 262 8.91 -4.22 17.46
N GLU A 263 9.59 -5.31 17.84
CA GLU A 263 11.03 -5.33 18.14
C GLU A 263 11.87 -5.01 16.90
N HIS A 264 11.40 -5.36 15.70
CA HIS A 264 12.10 -5.05 14.45
C HIS A 264 12.16 -3.53 14.21
N PHE A 265 11.05 -2.82 14.43
CA PHE A 265 11.01 -1.36 14.33
C PHE A 265 11.88 -0.69 15.39
N GLN A 266 11.96 -1.26 16.59
CA GLN A 266 12.85 -0.77 17.64
C GLN A 266 14.34 -0.96 17.27
N ARG A 267 14.72 -2.10 16.68
CA ARG A 267 16.11 -2.36 16.23
C ARG A 267 16.55 -1.39 15.13
N VAL A 268 15.70 -1.18 14.12
CA VAL A 268 15.97 -0.25 13.00
C VAL A 268 16.16 1.19 13.49
N ARG A 269 15.57 1.55 14.62
CA ARG A 269 15.69 2.89 15.22
C ARG A 269 16.88 3.10 16.15
N ARG A 270 17.78 2.12 16.29
CA ARG A 270 19.00 2.28 17.10
C ARG A 270 19.90 3.37 16.53
N ARG A 271 20.68 4.03 17.39
CA ARG A 271 21.61 5.11 16.98
C ARG A 271 22.60 4.64 15.91
N SER A 272 23.12 3.42 16.01
CA SER A 272 24.01 2.83 15.01
C SER A 272 23.37 2.76 13.62
N VAL A 273 22.12 2.27 13.54
CA VAL A 273 21.38 2.18 12.27
C VAL A 273 21.06 3.57 11.71
N ARG A 274 20.73 4.54 12.58
CA ARG A 274 20.51 5.94 12.16
C ARG A 274 21.73 6.59 11.56
N MET A 275 22.92 6.32 12.12
CA MET A 275 24.19 6.81 11.59
C MET A 275 24.55 6.07 10.29
N ALA A 276 24.35 4.76 10.23
CA ALA A 276 24.58 3.96 9.03
C ALA A 276 23.61 4.31 7.87
N ALA A 277 22.40 4.78 8.18
CA ALA A 277 21.44 5.23 7.17
C ALA A 277 21.95 6.44 6.36
N LEU A 278 22.82 7.29 6.94
CA LEU A 278 23.34 8.47 6.26
C LEU A 278 24.19 8.13 5.02
N PRO A 279 25.28 7.35 5.12
CA PRO A 279 26.06 6.95 3.94
C PRO A 279 25.25 6.08 2.98
N VAL A 280 24.29 5.27 3.46
CA VAL A 280 23.44 4.44 2.60
C VAL A 280 22.52 5.30 1.74
N VAL A 281 21.81 6.26 2.33
CA VAL A 281 20.92 7.17 1.58
C VAL A 281 21.73 8.11 0.69
N ALA A 282 22.88 8.61 1.15
CA ALA A 282 23.78 9.39 0.31
C ALA A 282 24.27 8.59 -0.90
N GLY A 283 24.68 7.33 -0.69
CA GLY A 283 25.06 6.41 -1.77
C GLY A 283 23.91 6.14 -2.72
N ALA A 284 22.69 5.95 -2.22
CA ALA A 284 21.50 5.77 -3.04
C ALA A 284 21.15 7.02 -3.88
N LEU A 285 21.35 8.23 -3.34
CA LEU A 285 21.17 9.48 -4.08
C LEU A 285 22.22 9.64 -5.18
N VAL A 286 23.50 9.35 -4.89
CA VAL A 286 24.58 9.38 -5.87
C VAL A 286 24.32 8.35 -6.97
N PHE A 287 23.93 7.14 -6.60
CA PHE A 287 23.55 6.08 -7.54
C PHE A 287 22.34 6.50 -8.39
N ALA A 288 21.29 7.04 -7.79
CA ALA A 288 20.11 7.52 -8.51
C ALA A 288 20.47 8.65 -9.48
N TYR A 289 21.36 9.57 -9.09
CA TYR A 289 21.87 10.61 -9.98
C TYR A 289 22.65 10.02 -11.15
N TRP A 290 23.49 9.01 -10.91
CA TRP A 290 24.19 8.27 -11.97
C TRP A 290 23.23 7.48 -12.89
N ALA A 291 22.21 6.83 -12.32
CA ALA A 291 21.26 5.98 -13.03
C ALA A 291 20.18 6.76 -13.77
N ALA A 292 19.84 7.99 -13.36
CA ALA A 292 18.73 8.78 -13.90
C ALA A 292 18.70 8.87 -15.44
N PRO A 293 19.81 9.15 -16.15
CA PRO A 293 19.81 9.18 -17.62
C PRO A 293 19.98 7.80 -18.29
N ARG A 294 20.22 6.74 -17.52
CA ARG A 294 20.63 5.40 -18.01
C ARG A 294 19.57 4.32 -17.82
N MET A 295 18.64 4.53 -16.90
CA MET A 295 17.68 3.52 -16.47
C MET A 295 16.26 4.00 -16.71
N ASN A 296 15.41 3.09 -17.19
CA ASN A 296 13.99 3.37 -17.33
C ASN A 296 13.35 3.54 -15.94
N ALA A 297 12.92 4.75 -15.59
CA ALA A 297 12.29 5.02 -14.30
C ALA A 297 10.96 4.25 -14.11
N ALA A 298 10.36 3.72 -15.18
CA ALA A 298 9.14 2.94 -15.11
C ALA A 298 9.28 1.63 -14.32
N TRP A 299 10.50 1.10 -14.15
CA TRP A 299 10.77 -0.03 -13.25
C TRP A 299 10.23 0.22 -11.83
N PHE A 300 10.32 1.46 -11.32
CA PHE A 300 9.84 1.82 -9.99
C PHE A 300 8.30 1.89 -9.88
N TYR A 301 7.57 1.83 -10.99
CA TYR A 301 6.12 1.82 -10.98
C TYR A 301 5.53 0.45 -10.75
N HIS A 302 6.31 -0.63 -10.94
CA HIS A 302 5.88 -2.02 -10.78
C HIS A 302 4.57 -2.35 -11.51
N ARG A 303 4.29 -1.64 -12.60
CA ARG A 303 3.03 -1.79 -13.36
C ARG A 303 3.22 -2.53 -14.68
N ASP A 304 4.46 -2.64 -15.13
CA ASP A 304 4.83 -3.17 -16.43
C ASP A 304 5.68 -4.44 -16.21
N SER A 305 5.55 -5.41 -17.10
CA SER A 305 6.49 -6.54 -17.24
C SER A 305 7.81 -6.07 -17.85
N ALA A 306 8.86 -6.89 -17.72
CA ALA A 306 10.16 -6.59 -18.31
C ALA A 306 10.07 -6.36 -19.83
N GLN A 307 9.25 -7.17 -20.51
CA GLN A 307 9.04 -7.13 -21.94
C GLN A 307 8.35 -5.83 -22.39
N GLU A 308 7.35 -5.35 -21.63
CA GLU A 308 6.68 -4.07 -21.90
C GLU A 308 7.62 -2.86 -21.70
N LEU A 309 8.63 -3.01 -20.83
CA LEU A 309 9.70 -2.03 -20.66
C LEU A 309 10.80 -2.11 -21.73
N GLY A 310 10.65 -2.98 -22.73
CA GLY A 310 11.62 -3.20 -23.79
C GLY A 310 12.86 -3.98 -23.35
N ALA A 311 12.80 -4.67 -22.20
CA ALA A 311 13.89 -5.44 -21.64
C ALA A 311 13.65 -6.96 -21.80
N PRO A 312 14.70 -7.79 -21.84
CA PRO A 312 14.56 -9.24 -21.85
C PRO A 312 13.82 -9.75 -20.61
N TRP A 313 13.01 -10.81 -20.72
CA TRP A 313 12.25 -11.38 -19.60
C TRP A 313 13.09 -11.67 -18.35
N TRP A 314 14.32 -12.16 -18.52
CA TRP A 314 15.21 -12.50 -17.40
C TRP A 314 15.62 -11.26 -16.58
N SER A 315 15.60 -10.07 -17.20
CA SER A 315 15.84 -8.82 -16.48
C SER A 315 14.75 -8.55 -15.45
N GLY A 316 13.51 -8.98 -15.69
CA GLY A 316 12.40 -8.88 -14.73
C GLY A 316 12.68 -9.66 -13.45
N VAL A 317 13.28 -10.85 -13.57
CA VAL A 317 13.69 -11.66 -12.41
C VAL A 317 14.75 -10.92 -11.58
N VAL A 318 15.80 -10.44 -12.25
CA VAL A 318 16.92 -9.73 -11.59
C VAL A 318 16.44 -8.42 -10.96
N MET A 319 15.70 -7.60 -11.70
CA MET A 319 15.20 -6.31 -11.25
C MET A 319 14.23 -6.47 -10.09
N THR A 320 13.33 -7.46 -10.12
CA THR A 320 12.41 -7.71 -9.00
C THR A 320 13.17 -7.97 -7.69
N LEU A 321 14.17 -8.85 -7.72
CA LEU A 321 14.95 -9.19 -6.53
C LEU A 321 15.86 -8.03 -6.08
N ALA A 322 16.53 -7.38 -7.02
CA ALA A 322 17.44 -6.26 -6.75
C ALA A 322 16.68 -5.06 -6.17
N MET A 323 15.55 -4.68 -6.79
CA MET A 323 14.70 -3.59 -6.31
C MET A 323 14.09 -3.94 -4.96
N PHE A 324 13.59 -5.17 -4.77
CA PHE A 324 13.08 -5.59 -3.47
C PHE A 324 14.12 -5.41 -2.35
N GLY A 325 15.35 -5.86 -2.57
CA GLY A 325 16.46 -5.68 -1.63
C GLY A 325 16.78 -4.20 -1.37
N CYS A 326 16.94 -3.41 -2.43
CA CYS A 326 17.25 -1.98 -2.33
C CYS A 326 16.13 -1.21 -1.59
N SER A 327 14.88 -1.46 -1.96
CA SER A 327 13.70 -0.89 -1.32
C SER A 327 13.66 -1.23 0.17
N LEU A 328 13.91 -2.49 0.58
CA LEU A 328 13.94 -2.86 1.99
C LEU A 328 15.01 -2.11 2.78
N VAL A 329 16.21 -1.96 2.21
CA VAL A 329 17.30 -1.20 2.84
C VAL A 329 16.91 0.28 2.99
N LEU A 330 16.34 0.89 1.95
CA LEU A 330 15.90 2.29 1.99
C LEU A 330 14.71 2.51 2.94
N VAL A 331 13.76 1.58 2.99
CA VAL A 331 12.67 1.59 3.98
C VAL A 331 13.23 1.51 5.40
N ALA A 332 14.23 0.66 5.64
CA ALA A 332 14.88 0.58 6.95
C ALA A 332 15.58 1.91 7.30
N CYS A 333 16.27 2.54 6.35
CA CYS A 333 16.88 3.86 6.54
C CYS A 333 15.82 4.92 6.89
N PHE A 334 14.72 4.95 6.14
CA PHE A 334 13.59 5.84 6.40
C PHE A 334 13.04 5.64 7.82
N PHE A 335 12.70 4.40 8.20
CA PHE A 335 12.19 4.08 9.54
C PHE A 335 13.20 4.38 10.66
N ALA A 336 14.50 4.30 10.39
CA ALA A 336 15.53 4.66 11.37
C ALA A 336 15.41 6.14 11.76
N TRP A 337 15.16 7.02 10.78
CA TRP A 337 15.06 8.47 10.98
C TRP A 337 13.71 8.95 11.49
N VAL A 338 12.64 8.18 11.31
CA VAL A 338 11.32 8.53 11.85
C VAL A 338 11.39 8.67 13.39
N PRO A 339 10.97 9.82 13.96
CA PRO A 339 10.88 9.99 15.40
C PRO A 339 9.83 9.06 16.01
N GLY A 340 10.17 8.36 17.11
CA GLY A 340 9.20 7.55 17.85
C GLY A 340 8.47 8.26 18.98
N ARG A 341 8.81 9.52 19.25
CA ARG A 341 8.13 10.37 20.23
C ARG A 341 6.99 11.14 19.56
N ARG A 342 6.05 11.66 20.36
CA ARG A 342 5.04 12.61 19.86
C ARG A 342 5.75 13.89 19.40
N MET A 343 5.42 14.32 18.19
CA MET A 343 5.89 15.52 17.50
C MET A 343 4.67 16.39 17.16
N TRP A 344 4.91 17.65 16.76
CA TRP A 344 3.83 18.57 16.35
C TRP A 344 2.98 18.00 15.18
N PHE A 345 3.61 17.25 14.27
CA PHE A 345 2.95 16.64 13.11
C PHE A 345 2.36 15.25 13.39
N THR A 346 2.51 14.68 14.59
CA THR A 346 1.97 13.33 14.90
C THR A 346 0.46 13.28 14.68
N ALA A 347 -0.27 14.35 15.02
CA ALA A 347 -1.71 14.42 14.80
C ALA A 347 -2.09 14.40 13.31
N LEU A 348 -1.23 14.90 12.43
CA LEU A 348 -1.42 14.91 10.98
C LEU A 348 -1.32 13.49 10.37
N GLY A 349 -0.69 12.54 11.08
CA GLY A 349 -0.63 11.13 10.68
C GLY A 349 -2.01 10.42 10.65
N ALA A 350 -3.05 11.03 11.20
CA ALA A 350 -4.45 10.60 11.02
C ALA A 350 -5.03 11.03 9.66
N GLY A 351 -4.57 12.17 9.14
CA GLY A 351 -5.06 12.76 7.89
C GLY A 351 -4.39 12.24 6.63
N THR A 352 -3.51 11.24 6.71
CA THR A 352 -2.66 10.82 5.58
C THR A 352 -3.45 10.28 4.40
N LEU A 353 -4.61 9.63 4.64
CA LEU A 353 -5.51 9.20 3.57
C LEU A 353 -6.14 10.40 2.84
N TYR A 354 -6.43 11.48 3.56
CA TYR A 354 -6.96 12.72 2.99
C TYR A 354 -5.89 13.43 2.17
N GLY A 355 -4.68 13.58 2.73
CA GLY A 355 -3.53 14.07 1.99
C GLY A 355 -3.28 13.27 0.72
N TYR A 356 -3.31 11.93 0.81
CA TYR A 356 -3.17 11.02 -0.32
C TYR A 356 -4.22 11.25 -1.41
N LEU A 357 -5.50 11.22 -1.07
CA LEU A 357 -6.55 11.29 -2.08
C LEU A 357 -6.78 12.70 -2.61
N LEU A 358 -6.53 13.75 -1.83
CA LEU A 358 -6.81 15.12 -2.25
C LEU A 358 -5.64 15.77 -2.99
N HIS A 359 -4.39 15.43 -2.66
CA HIS A 359 -3.25 16.03 -3.37
C HIS A 359 -3.23 15.63 -4.85
N GLY A 360 -3.79 14.47 -5.21
CA GLY A 360 -3.78 14.01 -6.59
C GLY A 360 -4.55 14.92 -7.55
N PHE A 361 -5.61 15.60 -7.08
CA PHE A 361 -6.32 16.62 -7.86
C PHE A 361 -5.40 17.80 -8.20
N LEU A 362 -4.59 18.25 -7.24
CA LEU A 362 -3.60 19.32 -7.47
C LEU A 362 -2.43 18.84 -8.32
N ALA A 363 -1.94 17.63 -8.08
CA ALA A 363 -0.82 17.05 -8.82
C ALA A 363 -1.16 16.79 -10.30
N LYS A 364 -2.41 16.45 -10.62
CA LYS A 364 -2.88 16.29 -12.00
C LYS A 364 -3.38 17.60 -12.60
N GLY A 365 -4.13 18.40 -11.84
CA GLY A 365 -4.57 19.73 -12.27
C GLY A 365 -3.41 20.65 -12.64
N SER A 366 -2.30 20.61 -11.89
CA SER A 366 -1.08 21.36 -12.24
C SER A 366 -0.47 20.94 -13.58
N ARG A 367 -0.72 19.71 -14.05
CA ARG A 367 -0.28 19.23 -15.37
C ARG A 367 -1.27 19.63 -16.45
N PHE A 368 -2.56 19.42 -16.22
CA PHE A 368 -3.61 19.77 -17.17
C PHE A 368 -3.69 21.28 -17.43
N TRP A 369 -3.40 22.09 -16.42
CA TRP A 369 -3.39 23.55 -16.53
C TRP A 369 -2.00 24.14 -16.76
N HIS A 370 -1.05 23.34 -17.21
CA HIS A 370 0.25 23.83 -17.70
C HIS A 370 1.05 24.67 -16.69
N TRP A 371 0.93 24.39 -15.38
CA TRP A 371 1.66 25.16 -14.36
C TRP A 371 3.18 25.01 -14.52
N TYR A 372 3.64 23.88 -15.05
CA TYR A 372 5.05 23.56 -15.26
C TYR A 372 5.68 24.26 -16.46
N ASP A 373 4.90 24.92 -17.32
CA ASP A 373 5.41 25.65 -18.48
C ASP A 373 6.10 26.97 -18.07
N ASN A 374 6.06 27.30 -16.78
CA ASN A 374 6.67 28.51 -16.26
C ASN A 374 8.17 28.34 -15.98
N ASP A 375 9.01 29.16 -16.63
CA ASP A 375 10.47 29.10 -16.58
C ASP A 375 11.07 29.05 -15.17
N TRP A 376 10.47 29.72 -14.19
CA TRP A 376 11.03 29.76 -12.83
C TRP A 376 11.08 28.36 -12.20
N LEU A 377 10.17 27.44 -12.55
CA LEU A 377 10.15 26.06 -12.04
C LEU A 377 11.32 25.22 -12.53
N HIS A 378 11.94 25.60 -13.65
CA HIS A 378 13.11 24.92 -14.19
C HIS A 378 14.42 25.39 -13.56
N THR A 379 14.38 26.43 -12.71
CA THR A 379 15.54 26.88 -11.94
C THR A 379 15.74 26.05 -10.66
N PRO A 380 16.97 25.93 -10.12
CA PRO A 380 17.21 25.23 -8.85
C PRO A 380 16.38 25.78 -7.69
N TRP A 381 16.22 27.10 -7.60
CA TRP A 381 15.42 27.74 -6.56
C TRP A 381 13.92 27.47 -6.73
N GLY A 382 13.43 27.46 -7.97
CA GLY A 382 12.05 27.07 -8.27
C GLY A 382 11.74 25.64 -7.87
N GLN A 383 12.65 24.70 -8.10
CA GLN A 383 12.51 23.30 -7.67
C GLN A 383 12.46 23.18 -6.14
N VAL A 384 13.29 23.94 -5.42
CA VAL A 384 13.25 23.99 -3.95
C VAL A 384 11.93 24.58 -3.48
N LEU A 385 11.49 25.70 -4.05
CA LEU A 385 10.23 26.35 -3.69
C LEU A 385 9.03 25.43 -3.98
N LEU A 386 9.00 24.76 -5.13
CA LEU A 386 7.99 23.77 -5.48
C LEU A 386 7.94 22.63 -4.46
N THR A 387 9.10 22.15 -4.01
CA THR A 387 9.20 21.12 -2.97
C THR A 387 8.55 21.57 -1.66
N LEU A 388 8.82 22.82 -1.25
CA LEU A 388 8.23 23.41 -0.05
C LEU A 388 6.72 23.63 -0.21
N ILE A 389 6.27 24.07 -1.38
CA ILE A 389 4.85 24.24 -1.72
C ILE A 389 4.13 22.88 -1.63
N ALA A 390 4.66 21.85 -2.30
CA ALA A 390 4.07 20.50 -2.28
C ALA A 390 3.98 19.95 -0.84
N GLY A 391 5.05 20.09 -0.06
CA GLY A 391 5.08 19.70 1.35
C GLY A 391 4.07 20.47 2.21
N THR A 392 3.92 21.77 1.97
CA THR A 392 2.97 22.63 2.69
C THR A 392 1.54 22.25 2.35
N ILE A 393 1.22 22.10 1.07
CA ILE A 393 -0.12 21.71 0.58
C ILE A 393 -0.55 20.39 1.22
N VAL A 394 0.27 19.33 1.13
CA VAL A 394 -0.13 18.03 1.69
C VAL A 394 -0.22 18.06 3.22
N THR A 395 0.61 18.87 3.88
CA THR A 395 0.53 19.12 5.32
C THR A 395 -0.83 19.73 5.69
N LEU A 396 -1.26 20.76 4.96
CA LEU A 396 -2.57 21.40 5.13
C LEU A 396 -3.72 20.44 4.86
N LEU A 397 -3.61 19.61 3.81
CA LEU A 397 -4.60 18.58 3.49
C LEU A 397 -4.71 17.50 4.57
N CYS A 398 -3.67 17.28 5.37
CA CYS A 398 -3.70 16.35 6.50
C CYS A 398 -4.30 16.95 7.78
N THR A 399 -4.69 18.23 7.79
CA THR A 399 -5.16 18.90 9.01
C THR A 399 -6.58 18.46 9.43
N PRO A 400 -6.94 18.58 10.73
CA PRO A 400 -8.26 18.22 11.22
C PRO A 400 -9.46 18.91 10.52
N PRO A 401 -9.40 20.19 10.11
CA PRO A 401 -10.47 20.82 9.36
C PRO A 401 -10.81 20.08 8.05
N VAL A 402 -9.79 19.74 7.25
CA VAL A 402 -9.97 18.99 5.99
C VAL A 402 -10.55 17.60 6.27
N GLN A 403 -10.05 16.93 7.31
CA GLN A 403 -10.58 15.63 7.74
C GLN A 403 -12.07 15.72 8.08
N ARG A 404 -12.52 16.76 8.78
CA ARG A 404 -13.94 16.95 9.12
C ARG A 404 -14.82 17.17 7.90
N ILE A 405 -14.36 17.97 6.94
CA ILE A 405 -15.10 18.28 5.70
C ILE A 405 -15.29 17.02 4.87
N PHE A 406 -14.21 16.25 4.66
CA PHE A 406 -14.22 15.10 3.75
C PHE A 406 -14.50 13.76 4.45
N ARG A 407 -14.77 13.76 5.76
CA ARG A 407 -15.03 12.53 6.54
C ARG A 407 -16.14 11.67 5.94
N PHE A 408 -17.14 12.29 5.32
CA PHE A 408 -18.26 11.57 4.71
C PHE A 408 -17.81 10.65 3.55
N ALA A 409 -16.75 11.02 2.83
CA ALA A 409 -16.24 10.27 1.69
C ALA A 409 -15.15 9.26 2.09
N MET A 410 -14.24 9.64 3.00
CA MET A 410 -13.10 8.80 3.39
C MET A 410 -13.40 7.83 4.54
N GLU A 411 -14.34 8.16 5.42
CA GLU A 411 -14.70 7.35 6.60
C GLU A 411 -16.23 7.14 6.74
N PRO A 412 -16.94 6.66 5.70
CA PRO A 412 -18.38 6.46 5.76
C PRO A 412 -18.74 5.29 6.68
N LYS A 413 -19.56 5.50 7.71
CA LYS A 413 -19.92 4.41 8.64
C LYS A 413 -20.82 3.33 8.00
N MET A 414 -21.67 3.71 7.04
CA MET A 414 -22.60 2.83 6.29
C MET A 414 -23.37 1.81 7.14
N ASN A 415 -23.73 2.16 8.38
CA ASN A 415 -24.45 1.26 9.29
C ASN A 415 -25.77 0.74 8.70
N TRP A 416 -26.37 1.48 7.75
CA TRP A 416 -27.59 1.10 7.04
C TRP A 416 -27.38 -0.05 6.03
N ALA A 417 -26.16 -0.21 5.50
CA ALA A 417 -25.88 -1.17 4.42
C ALA A 417 -25.53 -2.57 4.95
N PHE A 418 -25.38 -2.74 6.27
CA PHE A 418 -24.95 -3.99 6.87
C PHE A 418 -25.99 -4.57 7.82
N LYS A 419 -26.14 -5.89 7.81
CA LYS A 419 -27.01 -6.61 8.75
C LYS A 419 -26.63 -6.22 10.20
N PRO A 420 -27.60 -5.93 11.09
CA PRO A 420 -27.33 -5.73 12.51
C PRO A 420 -26.57 -6.92 13.12
N ASP A 421 -25.72 -6.67 14.11
CA ASP A 421 -25.02 -7.74 14.82
C ASP A 421 -25.95 -8.38 15.86
N ALA A 422 -26.56 -9.51 15.50
CA ALA A 422 -27.51 -10.22 16.37
C ALA A 422 -26.88 -10.62 17.71
N VAL A 423 -25.58 -10.92 17.73
CA VAL A 423 -24.83 -11.28 18.94
C VAL A 423 -24.53 -10.06 19.82
N GLY A 424 -24.28 -8.90 19.20
CA GLY A 424 -24.14 -7.62 19.92
C GLY A 424 -25.45 -7.15 20.54
N MET A 425 -26.57 -7.31 19.82
CA MET A 425 -27.90 -6.99 20.34
C MET A 425 -28.33 -7.94 21.47
N ALA A 426 -27.94 -9.22 21.43
CA ALA A 426 -28.19 -10.16 22.52
C ALA A 426 -27.40 -9.83 23.80
N ARG A 427 -26.20 -9.26 23.68
CA ARG A 427 -25.37 -8.79 24.81
C ARG A 427 -25.84 -7.47 25.43
N GLN A 428 -26.56 -6.63 24.68
CA GLN A 428 -27.18 -5.40 25.21
C GLN A 428 -28.56 -5.66 25.85
N ARG A 429 -29.14 -6.84 25.61
CA ARG A 429 -30.43 -7.28 26.19
C ARG A 429 -30.25 -8.12 27.46
N ARG A 430 -29.01 -8.40 27.87
CA ARG A 430 -28.64 -8.96 29.18
C ARG A 430 -27.94 -7.87 29.97
#